data_AF-A0A1Q7SMD3-F1
#
_entry.id   AF-A0A1Q7SMD3-F1
#
_cell.length_a   1.000
_cell.length_b   1.000
_cell.length_c   1.000
_cell.angle_alpha   90.00
_cell.angle_beta   90.00
_cell.angle_gamma   90.00
#
_symmetry.space_group_name_H-M   'P 1'
#
loop_
_entity.id
_entity.type
_entity.pdbx_description
1 polymer ?
#
loop_
_entity_poly.entity_id
_entity_poly.type
_entity_poly.pdbx_seq_one_letter_code
_entity_poly.pdbx_strand_id
1 'polypeptide(L)'
;MTRWVLAALGLVLVLGLVVAAAARFLGRPGSRASILVSVVASWLGAWILWSFAGGLLVRGGVLVTYHGALFAPVALFGALVHYRVYVRAGRVEGLAVFVGGQLAWLAVVLVQNGALGDLWGGR
;
A
#
# COMPACT_ATOMS: atom_id res chain seq x y z
N MET A 1 -9.53 -15.53 -19.75
CA MET A 1 -8.93 -14.49 -18.87
C MET A 1 -9.66 -14.37 -17.53
N THR A 2 -11.00 -14.30 -17.52
CA THR A 2 -11.83 -14.14 -16.30
C THR A 2 -11.55 -15.16 -15.19
N ARG A 3 -11.37 -16.46 -15.53
CA ARG A 3 -11.06 -17.51 -14.54
C ARG A 3 -9.75 -17.29 -13.77
N TRP A 4 -8.74 -16.72 -14.42
CA TRP A 4 -7.43 -16.46 -13.80
C TRP A 4 -7.45 -15.21 -12.93
N VAL A 5 -8.20 -14.19 -13.34
CA VAL A 5 -8.46 -12.99 -12.52
C VAL A 5 -9.25 -13.35 -11.26
N LEU A 6 -10.26 -14.20 -11.37
CA LEU A 6 -11.04 -14.70 -10.23
C LEU A 6 -10.20 -15.57 -9.29
N ALA A 7 -9.30 -16.40 -9.82
CA ALA A 7 -8.38 -17.19 -9.00
C ALA A 7 -7.37 -16.30 -8.26
N ALA A 8 -6.83 -15.26 -8.92
CA ALA A 8 -5.93 -14.30 -8.29
C ALA A 8 -6.65 -13.47 -7.21
N LEU A 9 -7.87 -13.01 -7.47
CA LEU A 9 -8.70 -12.33 -6.49
C LEU A 9 -9.03 -13.23 -5.30
N GLY A 10 -9.42 -14.48 -5.57
CA GLY A 10 -9.68 -15.48 -4.53
C GLY A 10 -8.46 -15.75 -3.68
N LEU A 11 -7.28 -15.90 -4.28
CA LEU A 11 -6.03 -16.10 -3.56
C LEU A 11 -5.67 -14.90 -2.69
N VAL A 12 -5.82 -13.67 -3.19
CA VAL A 12 -5.57 -12.44 -2.41
C VAL A 12 -6.54 -12.33 -1.23
N LEU A 13 -7.82 -12.63 -1.44
CA LEU A 13 -8.84 -12.61 -0.38
C LEU A 13 -8.56 -13.68 0.68
N VAL A 14 -8.20 -14.90 0.26
CA VAL A 14 -7.83 -15.99 1.18
C VAL A 14 -6.55 -15.64 1.95
N LEU A 15 -5.53 -15.06 1.29
CA LEU A 15 -4.33 -14.58 1.98
C LEU A 15 -4.68 -13.51 3.01
N GLY A 16 -5.52 -12.54 2.64
CA GLY A 16 -5.99 -11.49 3.54
C GLY A 16 -6.74 -12.05 4.74
N LEU A 17 -7.60 -13.07 4.52
CA LEU A 17 -8.34 -13.76 5.57
C LEU A 17 -7.41 -14.53 6.51
N VAL A 18 -6.42 -15.25 5.97
CA VAL A 18 -5.42 -16.00 6.75
C VAL A 18 -4.57 -15.05 7.60
N VAL A 19 -4.15 -13.92 7.04
CA VAL A 19 -3.38 -12.90 7.76
C VAL A 19 -4.24 -12.26 8.86
N ALA A 20 -5.49 -11.93 8.59
CA ALA A 20 -6.42 -11.37 9.59
C ALA A 20 -6.76 -12.36 10.71
N ALA A 21 -6.94 -13.64 10.36
CA ALA A 21 -7.13 -14.71 11.34
C ALA A 21 -5.89 -14.88 12.22
N ALA A 22 -4.70 -14.92 11.62
CA ALA A 22 -3.43 -14.96 12.36
C ALA A 22 -3.25 -13.75 13.28
N ALA A 23 -3.68 -12.55 12.85
CA ALA A 23 -3.68 -11.33 13.67
C ALA A 23 -4.47 -11.50 14.96
N ARG A 24 -5.62 -12.19 14.86
CA ARG A 24 -6.60 -12.35 15.95
C ARG A 24 -6.14 -13.40 16.96
N PHE A 25 -5.46 -14.46 16.49
CA PHE A 25 -4.93 -15.52 17.37
C PHE A 25 -3.63 -15.12 18.10
N LEU A 26 -2.82 -14.21 17.56
CA LEU A 26 -1.58 -13.75 18.20
C LEU A 26 -1.76 -12.48 19.06
N GLY A 27 -3.01 -12.04 19.26
CA GLY A 27 -3.40 -10.79 19.92
C GLY A 27 -3.15 -10.77 21.43
N ARG A 28 -1.89 -10.66 21.85
CA ARG A 28 -1.55 -9.85 23.02
C ARG A 28 -1.25 -8.42 22.54
N PRO A 29 -2.01 -7.40 22.96
CA PRO A 29 -1.71 -6.02 22.60
C PRO A 29 -0.29 -5.67 23.07
N GLY A 30 0.58 -5.25 22.14
CA GLY A 30 2.00 -4.97 22.40
C GLY A 30 3.00 -6.05 21.96
N SER A 31 2.53 -7.22 21.50
CA SER A 31 3.40 -8.26 20.92
C SER A 31 3.97 -7.80 19.57
N ARG A 32 5.28 -8.05 19.35
CA ARG A 32 5.96 -7.80 18.06
C ARG A 32 5.23 -8.45 16.87
N ALA A 33 4.59 -9.59 17.09
CA ALA A 33 3.83 -10.27 16.04
C ALA A 33 2.53 -9.53 15.68
N SER A 34 1.84 -8.94 16.66
CA SER A 34 0.66 -8.11 16.41
C SER A 34 1.02 -6.85 15.62
N ILE A 35 2.17 -6.23 15.95
CA ILE A 35 2.71 -5.09 15.18
C ILE A 35 2.98 -5.49 13.74
N LEU A 36 3.68 -6.62 13.53
CA LEU A 36 3.98 -7.12 12.19
C LEU A 36 2.70 -7.31 11.37
N VAL A 37 1.70 -7.99 11.93
CA VAL A 37 0.44 -8.25 11.21
C VAL A 37 -0.31 -6.95 10.91
N SER A 38 -0.35 -6.00 11.84
CA SER A 38 -0.93 -4.67 11.59
C SER A 38 -0.23 -3.96 10.44
N VAL A 39 1.10 -3.94 10.43
CA VAL A 39 1.89 -3.29 9.37
C VAL A 39 1.62 -3.96 8.02
N VAL A 40 1.65 -5.29 7.96
CA VAL A 40 1.34 -6.05 6.74
C VAL A 40 -0.07 -5.73 6.24
N ALA A 41 -1.07 -5.74 7.12
CA ALA A 41 -2.44 -5.42 6.77
C ALA A 41 -2.59 -3.99 6.24
N SER A 42 -1.93 -3.00 6.85
CA SER A 42 -1.94 -1.61 6.39
C SER A 42 -1.36 -1.46 4.98
N TRP A 43 -0.21 -2.07 4.71
CA TRP A 43 0.44 -1.96 3.39
C TRP A 43 -0.27 -2.77 2.31
N LEU A 44 -0.86 -3.91 2.66
CA LEU A 44 -1.72 -4.66 1.73
C LEU A 44 -2.98 -3.87 1.39
N GLY A 45 -3.63 -3.28 2.39
CA GLY A 45 -4.78 -2.41 2.20
C GLY A 45 -4.45 -1.20 1.32
N ALA A 46 -3.30 -0.56 1.56
CA ALA A 46 -2.81 0.52 0.72
C ALA A 46 -2.60 0.06 -0.73
N TRP A 47 -1.99 -1.10 -0.97
CA TRP A 47 -1.77 -1.62 -2.31
C TRP A 47 -3.08 -1.87 -3.07
N ILE A 48 -4.07 -2.47 -2.40
CA ILE A 48 -5.40 -2.68 -2.98
C ILE A 48 -6.06 -1.34 -3.30
N LEU A 49 -6.04 -0.40 -2.36
CA LEU A 49 -6.69 0.90 -2.51
C LEU A 49 -6.05 1.72 -3.64
N TRP A 50 -4.72 1.75 -3.71
CA TRP A 50 -3.98 2.39 -4.80
C TRP A 50 -4.25 1.73 -6.15
N SER A 51 -4.31 0.40 -6.19
CA SER A 51 -4.63 -0.35 -7.41
C SER A 51 -6.02 -0.03 -7.92
N PHE A 52 -7.01 0.02 -7.01
CA PHE A 52 -8.37 0.38 -7.33
C PHE A 52 -8.51 1.85 -7.75
N ALA A 53 -8.03 2.77 -6.91
CA ALA A 53 -8.15 4.22 -7.14
C ALA A 53 -7.39 4.66 -8.39
N GLY A 54 -6.15 4.20 -8.58
CA GLY A 54 -5.37 4.49 -9.78
C GLY A 54 -6.05 3.93 -11.04
N GLY A 55 -6.58 2.71 -10.98
CA GLY A 55 -7.35 2.14 -12.09
C GLY A 55 -8.66 2.89 -12.39
N LEU A 56 -9.32 3.42 -11.36
CA LEU A 56 -10.51 4.25 -11.52
C LEU A 56 -10.18 5.62 -12.15
N LEU A 57 -9.10 6.26 -11.70
CA LEU A 57 -8.65 7.55 -12.22
C LEU A 57 -8.19 7.46 -13.68
N VAL A 58 -7.58 6.35 -14.08
CA VAL A 58 -7.26 6.09 -15.50
C VAL A 58 -8.54 5.94 -16.32
N ARG A 59 -9.53 5.16 -15.85
CA ARG A 59 -10.82 5.04 -16.55
C ARG A 59 -11.60 6.34 -16.61
N GLY A 60 -11.49 7.18 -15.58
CA GLY A 60 -12.09 8.51 -15.52
C GLY A 60 -11.35 9.57 -16.32
N GLY A 61 -10.24 9.24 -17.00
CA GLY A 61 -9.46 10.18 -17.80
C GLY A 61 -8.65 11.19 -16.99
N VAL A 62 -8.54 11.02 -15.67
CA VAL A 62 -7.78 11.91 -14.78
C VAL A 62 -6.28 11.57 -14.80
N LEU A 63 -5.95 10.28 -14.91
CA LEU A 63 -4.58 9.81 -15.11
C LEU A 63 -4.43 9.25 -16.52
N VAL A 64 -3.28 9.51 -17.14
CA VAL A 64 -2.91 8.94 -18.44
C VAL A 64 -2.51 7.48 -18.28
N THR A 65 -1.77 7.15 -17.22
CA THR A 65 -1.32 5.77 -16.95
C THR A 65 -1.14 5.52 -15.46
N TYR A 66 -1.38 4.27 -15.05
CA TYR A 66 -1.16 3.84 -13.68
C TYR A 66 -0.68 2.39 -13.62
N HIS A 67 0.50 2.18 -13.05
CA HIS A 67 1.13 0.87 -12.91
C HIS A 67 1.11 0.41 -11.44
N GLY A 68 -0.01 -0.15 -11.00
CA GLY A 68 -0.17 -0.60 -9.60
C GLY A 68 0.83 -1.67 -9.13
N ALA A 69 1.45 -2.41 -10.06
CA ALA A 69 2.50 -3.37 -9.76
C ALA A 69 3.78 -2.72 -9.20
N LEU A 70 4.07 -1.48 -9.60
CA LEU A 70 5.25 -0.74 -9.13
C LEU A 70 5.12 -0.32 -7.66
N PHE A 71 3.91 -0.29 -7.11
CA PHE A 71 3.70 -0.04 -5.68
C PHE A 71 4.11 -1.23 -4.81
N ALA A 72 4.09 -2.46 -5.35
CA ALA A 72 4.42 -3.66 -4.56
C ALA A 72 5.83 -3.62 -3.91
N PRO A 73 6.93 -3.30 -4.62
CA PRO A 73 8.25 -3.16 -3.99
C PRO A 73 8.30 -2.01 -2.98
N VAL A 74 7.59 -0.90 -3.24
CA VAL A 74 7.47 0.23 -2.31
C VAL A 74 6.75 -0.20 -1.03
N ALA A 75 5.68 -0.99 -1.16
CA ALA A 75 4.91 -1.50 -0.04
C ALA A 75 5.73 -2.47 0.81
N LEU A 76 6.51 -3.35 0.18
CA LEU A 76 7.40 -4.27 0.90
C LEU A 76 8.49 -3.53 1.67
N PHE A 77 9.19 -2.59 1.01
CA PHE A 77 10.23 -1.80 1.66
C PHE A 77 9.66 -0.90 2.76
N GLY A 78 8.56 -0.21 2.47
CA GLY A 78 7.83 0.62 3.41
C GLY A 78 7.32 -0.18 4.61
N ALA A 79 6.84 -1.41 4.44
CA ALA A 79 6.45 -2.30 5.53
C ALA A 79 7.62 -2.67 6.44
N LEU A 80 8.79 -2.96 5.87
CA LEU A 80 9.99 -3.25 6.65
C LEU A 80 10.43 -2.05 7.48
N VAL A 81 10.49 -0.85 6.89
CA VAL A 81 10.88 0.38 7.59
C VAL A 81 9.83 0.76 8.63
N HIS A 82 8.54 0.72 8.27
CA HIS A 82 7.43 0.98 9.19
C HIS A 82 7.51 0.05 10.40
N TYR A 83 7.66 -1.26 10.20
CA TYR A 83 7.81 -2.21 11.31
C TYR A 83 9.01 -1.89 12.20
N ARG A 84 10.17 -1.60 11.61
CA ARG A 84 11.40 -1.28 12.37
C ARG A 84 11.22 -0.01 13.20
N VAL A 85 10.63 1.03 12.64
CA VAL A 85 10.39 2.30 13.33
C VAL A 85 9.32 2.14 14.40
N TYR A 86 8.24 1.41 14.11
CA TYR A 86 7.18 1.15 15.10
C TYR A 86 7.74 0.43 16.34
N VAL A 87 8.58 -0.59 16.14
CA VAL A 87 9.18 -1.34 17.25
C VAL A 87 10.20 -0.52 18.04
N ARG A 88 10.92 0.41 17.40
CA ARG A 88 11.99 1.20 18.03
C ARG A 88 11.52 2.50 18.66
N ALA A 89 10.68 3.25 17.96
CA ALA A 89 10.24 4.60 18.29
C ALA A 89 8.74 4.68 18.63
N GLY A 90 8.02 3.57 18.50
CA GLY A 90 6.61 3.50 18.85
C GLY A 90 5.65 3.79 17.69
N ARG A 91 4.36 3.75 18.02
CA ARG A 91 3.26 3.74 17.04
C ARG A 91 3.23 4.98 16.15
N VAL A 92 3.41 6.17 16.72
CA VAL A 92 3.27 7.44 16.01
C VAL A 92 4.33 7.54 14.91
N GLU A 93 5.57 7.18 15.24
CA GLU A 93 6.69 7.29 14.31
C GLU A 93 6.60 6.21 13.22
N GLY A 94 6.10 5.03 13.56
CA GLY A 94 5.74 4.02 12.56
C GLY A 94 4.67 4.54 11.59
N LEU A 95 3.62 5.18 12.11
CA LEU A 95 2.54 5.76 11.29
C LEU A 95 3.09 6.86 10.37
N ALA A 96 4.03 7.69 10.85
CA ALA A 96 4.67 8.71 10.04
C ALA A 96 5.39 8.11 8.81
N VAL A 97 6.04 6.95 8.97
CA VAL A 97 6.64 6.21 7.83
C VAL A 97 5.57 5.74 6.86
N PHE A 98 4.45 5.21 7.35
CA PHE A 98 3.36 4.77 6.49
C PHE A 98 2.79 5.92 5.67
N VAL A 99 2.45 7.04 6.32
CA VAL A 99 1.92 8.25 5.67
C VAL A 99 2.95 8.84 4.70
N GLY A 100 4.21 8.98 5.13
CA GLY A 100 5.29 9.45 4.27
C GLY A 100 5.48 8.58 3.03
N GLY A 101 5.35 7.26 3.17
CA GLY A 101 5.35 6.34 2.04
C GLY A 101 4.18 6.54 1.08
N GLN A 102 2.98 6.81 1.59
CA GLN A 102 1.83 7.13 0.73
C GLN A 102 2.04 8.44 -0.03
N LEU A 103 2.58 9.47 0.63
CA LEU A 103 2.87 10.76 0.01
C LEU A 103 3.98 10.67 -1.03
N ALA A 104 5.04 9.91 -0.74
CA ALA A 104 6.11 9.66 -1.70
C ALA A 104 5.58 8.93 -2.94
N TRP A 105 4.71 7.93 -2.76
CA TRP A 105 4.10 7.25 -3.88
C TRP A 105 3.17 8.15 -4.69
N LEU A 106 2.36 8.97 -4.03
CA LEU A 106 1.53 9.97 -4.69
C LEU A 106 2.38 10.90 -5.56
N ALA A 107 3.51 11.40 -5.04
CA ALA A 107 4.43 12.22 -5.82
C ALA A 107 4.93 11.49 -7.07
N VAL A 108 5.31 10.21 -6.96
CA VAL A 108 5.70 9.39 -8.12
C VAL A 108 4.58 9.30 -9.16
N VAL A 109 3.34 9.03 -8.74
CA VAL A 109 2.19 8.96 -9.64
C VAL A 109 1.95 10.30 -10.35
N LEU A 110 2.08 11.42 -9.64
CA LEU A 110 1.95 12.77 -10.21
C LEU A 110 3.05 13.06 -11.23
N VAL A 111 4.31 12.71 -10.94
CA VAL A 111 5.43 12.85 -11.89
C VAL A 111 5.16 12.01 -13.15
N GLN A 112 4.75 10.75 -12.99
CA GLN A 112 4.47 9.86 -14.12
C GLN A 112 3.35 10.36 -15.04
N ASN A 113 2.45 11.19 -14.51
CA ASN A 113 1.31 11.73 -15.24
C ASN A 113 1.49 13.21 -15.62
N GLY A 114 2.72 13.75 -15.53
CA GLY A 114 3.04 15.12 -15.99
C GLY A 114 2.54 16.25 -15.09
N ALA A 115 1.71 15.96 -14.09
CA ALA A 115 1.05 16.95 -13.24
C ALA A 115 2.02 17.85 -12.44
N LEU A 116 3.24 17.37 -12.15
CA LEU A 116 4.27 18.19 -11.50
C LEU A 116 5.03 19.10 -12.49
N GLY A 117 5.06 18.78 -13.79
CA GLY A 117 5.64 19.67 -14.82
C GLY A 117 4.72 20.86 -15.12
N ASP A 118 3.41 20.61 -15.15
CA ASP A 118 2.39 21.65 -15.38
C ASP A 118 2.30 22.65 -14.22
N LEU A 119 2.46 22.17 -12.97
CA LEU A 119 2.47 23.03 -11.77
C LEU A 119 3.71 23.95 -11.69
N TRP A 120 4.80 23.60 -12.37
CA TRP A 120 6.03 24.42 -12.46
C TRP A 120 6.16 25.18 -13.79
N GLY A 121 5.12 25.19 -14.64
CA GLY A 121 5.05 26.04 -15.84
C GLY A 121 5.79 25.53 -17.08
N GLY A 122 5.94 24.22 -17.24
CA GLY A 122 6.40 23.63 -18.50
C GLY A 122 5.26 23.55 -19.51
N ARG A 123 5.37 24.28 -20.63
CA ARG A 123 4.42 24.26 -21.76
C ARG A 123 4.49 22.97 -22.56
#